data_AF-A0A0X8V8X0-F1
#
_entry.id   AF-A0A0X8V8X0-F1
#
_cell.length_a   1.000
_cell.length_b   1.000
_cell.length_c   1.000
_cell.angle_alpha   90.00
_cell.angle_beta   90.00
_cell.angle_gamma   90.00
#
_symmetry.space_group_name_H-M   'P 1'
#
loop_
_entity.id
_entity.type
_entity.pdbx_description
1 polymer ?
#
loop_
_entity_poly.entity_id
_entity_poly.type
_entity_poly.pdbx_seq_one_letter_code
_entity_poly.pdbx_strand_id
1 'polypeptide(L)'
;MIIVKNKKWKNAFILIGILLFLCCACALRKVEVETSLPGAEQNNEKDPLEVPPAKENTEEPSIEPEKPPAKEENNVKIEPEKTQPASTKPFWVSETTRLTNNIIAIATAGQADYKANGSQKGWMSKNGELYNYYERKYITTDTLVADGYLESGLTASAYKILLINGSDLAALEGTSVPSSSMEFQVFAAVKQSGKYMIASSDGKVGTISEDSFHNLLVKYNQNNGKVLRLSSASAEYERILNYISLFEGRFDEYYVREIRLDERYAVVVFSNRRNTADIKEYILENENNFWEVVLPNAQTEYYPITSINRFLPNFNLELLPAYTLASWRGSIVSTQGGVEAALFSANAITSSSEIAYQCGTSACAYAILTNGNRYVCYSEGGIWKAEFVTSDIAAKNFLLKKTGINYGFLILDD
;
A
#
# COMPACT_ATOMS: atom_id res chain seq x y z
N MET A 1 10.40 -33.70 0.37
CA MET A 1 11.82 -34.16 0.33
C MET A 1 12.27 -34.11 -1.12
N ILE A 2 13.48 -33.67 -1.51
CA ILE A 2 14.73 -33.56 -0.77
C ILE A 2 15.41 -32.19 -1.00
N ILE A 3 15.91 -31.62 0.09
CA ILE A 3 16.84 -30.48 0.13
C ILE A 3 18.06 -30.76 -0.77
N VAL A 4 18.29 -29.96 -1.81
CA VAL A 4 19.56 -30.02 -2.57
C VAL A 4 20.63 -29.16 -1.88
N LYS A 5 20.97 -29.56 -0.64
CA LYS A 5 22.25 -29.25 0.03
C LYS A 5 23.36 -29.95 -0.76
N ASN A 6 23.67 -29.50 -1.97
CA ASN A 6 24.72 -30.10 -2.79
C ASN A 6 25.96 -29.19 -2.82
N LYS A 7 26.92 -29.53 -1.95
CA LYS A 7 28.20 -28.82 -1.77
C LYS A 7 28.99 -28.68 -3.10
N LYS A 8 28.73 -29.54 -4.08
CA LYS A 8 29.32 -29.49 -5.44
C LYS A 8 28.93 -28.24 -6.24
N TRP A 9 27.70 -27.72 -6.08
CA TRP A 9 27.26 -26.51 -6.79
C TRP A 9 27.84 -25.22 -6.21
N LYS A 10 28.04 -25.14 -4.88
CA LYS A 10 28.76 -24.01 -4.27
C LYS A 10 30.18 -23.86 -4.82
N ASN A 11 30.89 -24.98 -5.01
CA ASN A 11 32.25 -24.95 -5.56
C ASN A 11 32.28 -24.55 -7.05
N ALA A 12 31.23 -24.86 -7.83
CA ALA A 12 31.14 -24.46 -9.23
C ALA A 12 30.98 -22.93 -9.40
N PHE A 13 30.09 -22.30 -8.60
CA PHE A 13 29.94 -20.83 -8.62
C PHE A 13 31.20 -20.09 -8.14
N ILE A 14 31.92 -20.63 -7.15
CA ILE A 14 33.21 -20.07 -6.70
C ILE A 14 34.26 -20.16 -7.83
N LEU A 15 34.31 -21.26 -8.59
CA LEU A 15 35.23 -21.41 -9.71
C LEU A 15 34.92 -20.42 -10.86
N ILE A 16 33.63 -20.18 -11.14
CA ILE A 16 33.17 -19.18 -12.11
C ILE A 16 33.55 -17.76 -11.68
N GLY A 17 33.39 -17.44 -10.38
CA GLY A 17 33.82 -16.16 -9.83
C GLY A 17 35.33 -15.91 -9.96
N ILE A 18 36.16 -16.93 -9.72
CA ILE A 18 37.63 -16.84 -9.86
C ILE A 18 38.04 -16.66 -11.34
N LEU A 19 37.37 -17.35 -12.27
CA LEU A 19 37.62 -17.20 -13.71
C LEU A 19 37.25 -15.80 -14.22
N LEU A 20 36.13 -15.22 -13.78
CA LEU A 20 35.74 -13.86 -14.13
C LEU A 20 36.72 -12.81 -13.59
N PHE A 21 37.23 -13.01 -12.36
CA PHE A 21 38.21 -12.10 -11.76
C PHE A 21 39.57 -12.11 -12.50
N LEU A 22 39.96 -13.26 -13.06
CA LEU A 22 41.18 -13.39 -13.89
C LEU A 22 41.06 -12.72 -15.27
N CYS A 23 39.86 -12.68 -15.86
CA CYS A 23 39.66 -12.02 -17.16
C CYS A 23 39.69 -10.48 -17.08
N CYS A 24 39.21 -9.88 -15.98
CA CYS A 24 39.20 -8.43 -15.81
C CYS A 24 40.59 -7.80 -15.59
N ALA A 25 41.62 -8.60 -15.28
CA ALA A 25 42.99 -8.11 -15.06
C ALA A 25 43.77 -7.77 -16.36
N CYS A 26 43.23 -8.06 -17.55
CA CYS A 26 44.01 -8.08 -18.80
C CYS A 26 43.67 -7.03 -19.87
N ALA A 27 42.64 -6.18 -19.70
CA ALA A 27 42.15 -5.33 -20.79
C ALA A 27 41.76 -3.89 -20.41
N LEU A 28 42.68 -3.17 -19.75
CA LEU A 28 42.63 -1.71 -19.63
C LEU A 28 43.59 -1.10 -20.69
N ARG A 29 43.08 -0.65 -21.85
CA ARG A 29 43.82 0.36 -22.64
C ARG A 29 43.03 1.13 -23.71
N LYS A 30 43.19 2.46 -23.60
CA LYS A 30 43.11 3.54 -24.60
C LYS A 30 41.75 4.14 -24.99
N VAL A 31 41.90 5.43 -25.31
CA VAL A 31 40.94 6.51 -25.55
C VAL A 31 41.14 6.98 -26.97
N GLU A 32 40.08 7.44 -27.65
CA GLU A 32 40.16 8.59 -28.56
C GLU A 32 38.77 9.23 -28.77
N VAL A 33 38.78 10.50 -29.18
CA VAL A 33 37.63 11.43 -29.24
C VAL A 33 37.55 11.98 -30.66
N GLU A 34 36.35 12.11 -31.24
CA GLU A 34 36.07 13.23 -32.16
C GLU A 34 34.56 13.50 -32.38
N THR A 35 34.27 14.69 -32.92
CA THR A 35 32.99 15.41 -32.87
C THR A 35 32.25 15.50 -34.21
N SER A 36 30.90 15.60 -34.20
CA SER A 36 30.13 16.71 -34.85
C SER A 36 28.58 16.51 -34.85
N LEU A 37 27.86 17.62 -35.03
CA LEU A 37 26.39 17.84 -35.07
C LEU A 37 25.96 18.22 -36.52
N PRO A 38 24.68 18.54 -36.84
CA PRO A 38 23.36 18.14 -36.27
C PRO A 38 22.39 17.62 -37.36
N GLY A 39 21.12 17.32 -37.03
CA GLY A 39 20.10 17.03 -38.05
C GLY A 39 18.62 17.07 -37.61
N ALA A 40 17.87 17.97 -38.26
CA ALA A 40 16.41 17.99 -38.49
C ALA A 40 15.41 18.13 -37.32
N GLU A 41 14.66 19.23 -37.38
CA GLU A 41 13.38 19.44 -36.70
C GLU A 41 12.30 18.48 -37.20
N GLN A 42 11.36 18.09 -36.33
CA GLN A 42 10.03 17.67 -36.76
C GLN A 42 8.96 18.34 -35.89
N ASN A 43 8.27 19.32 -36.48
CA ASN A 43 6.98 19.77 -35.98
C ASN A 43 5.98 18.61 -36.05
N ASN A 44 5.27 18.36 -34.95
CA ASN A 44 3.97 17.72 -35.00
C ASN A 44 3.04 18.46 -34.05
N GLU A 45 2.38 19.45 -34.64
CA GLU A 45 1.23 20.16 -34.12
C GLU A 45 0.17 19.13 -33.66
N LYS A 46 -0.34 19.27 -32.44
CA LYS A 46 -1.52 18.54 -31.97
C LYS A 46 -2.59 19.54 -31.61
N ASP A 47 -3.69 19.50 -32.36
CA ASP A 47 -4.88 20.27 -32.06
C ASP A 47 -5.38 20.02 -30.62
N PRO A 48 -5.90 21.05 -29.94
CA PRO A 48 -6.46 20.90 -28.61
C PRO A 48 -7.75 20.08 -28.65
N LEU A 49 -7.86 19.12 -27.73
CA LEU A 49 -9.11 18.39 -27.49
C LEU A 49 -10.18 19.34 -26.93
N GLU A 50 -11.30 19.47 -27.63
CA GLU A 50 -12.47 20.22 -27.16
C GLU A 50 -13.05 19.61 -25.88
N VAL A 51 -13.39 20.47 -24.91
CA VAL A 51 -14.06 20.11 -23.67
C VAL A 51 -15.58 20.30 -23.87
N PRO A 52 -16.42 19.26 -23.71
CA PRO A 52 -17.87 19.43 -23.69
C PRO A 52 -18.31 20.19 -22.43
N PRO A 53 -19.22 21.18 -22.54
CA PRO A 53 -19.63 21.99 -21.40
C PRO A 53 -20.58 21.24 -20.45
N ALA A 54 -20.59 21.67 -19.19
CA ALA A 54 -21.58 21.24 -18.20
C ALA A 54 -23.01 21.63 -18.62
N LYS A 55 -23.99 20.84 -18.17
CA LYS A 55 -25.40 21.24 -18.13
C LYS A 55 -26.00 20.96 -16.76
N GLU A 56 -26.67 21.97 -16.24
CA GLU A 56 -27.44 21.93 -15.00
C GLU A 56 -28.81 21.26 -15.20
N ASN A 57 -29.37 20.78 -14.08
CA ASN A 57 -30.79 20.73 -13.72
C ASN A 57 -31.83 20.17 -14.72
N THR A 58 -32.37 18.99 -14.41
CA THR A 58 -33.82 18.74 -14.52
C THR A 58 -34.31 17.84 -13.37
N GLU A 59 -35.07 18.46 -12.48
CA GLU A 59 -36.14 17.97 -11.57
C GLU A 59 -36.30 16.46 -11.29
N GLU A 60 -36.20 16.09 -10.01
CA GLU A 60 -36.84 14.90 -9.43
C GLU A 60 -38.31 15.20 -9.04
N PRO A 61 -39.27 14.29 -9.28
CA PRO A 61 -40.58 14.35 -8.65
C PRO A 61 -40.59 13.59 -7.31
N SER A 62 -40.94 14.29 -6.24
CA SER A 62 -41.12 13.73 -4.90
C SER A 62 -42.38 12.88 -4.77
N ILE A 63 -42.31 11.79 -3.99
CA ILE A 63 -43.49 11.10 -3.44
C ILE A 63 -43.22 10.73 -1.98
N GLU A 64 -43.96 11.37 -1.07
CA GLU A 64 -44.11 11.02 0.34
C GLU A 64 -45.61 11.18 0.74
N PRO A 65 -46.08 10.77 1.93
CA PRO A 65 -47.01 9.64 1.98
C PRO A 65 -48.44 10.00 2.44
N GLU A 66 -49.43 9.25 1.95
CA GLU A 66 -50.83 9.36 2.41
C GLU A 66 -51.19 8.36 3.52
N LYS A 67 -52.06 8.81 4.44
CA LYS A 67 -52.58 8.08 5.61
C LYS A 67 -53.92 8.73 6.02
N PRO A 68 -54.78 8.04 6.77
CA PRO A 68 -55.70 6.96 6.38
C PRO A 68 -57.18 7.42 6.45
N PRO A 69 -58.16 6.54 6.22
CA PRO A 69 -59.45 6.62 6.92
C PRO A 69 -59.68 5.43 7.87
N ALA A 70 -60.65 5.58 8.77
CA ALA A 70 -60.82 4.73 9.94
C ALA A 70 -61.89 3.63 9.80
N LYS A 71 -61.72 2.63 10.68
CA LYS A 71 -62.66 1.61 11.18
C LYS A 71 -64.14 1.69 10.78
N GLU A 72 -64.71 0.52 10.49
CA GLU A 72 -65.96 0.11 11.14
C GLU A 72 -66.02 -1.42 11.33
N GLU A 73 -67.00 -1.90 12.09
CA GLU A 73 -67.03 -3.23 12.69
C GLU A 73 -68.46 -3.84 12.60
N ASN A 74 -68.76 -5.10 12.90
CA ASN A 74 -67.99 -6.18 13.56
C ASN A 74 -68.61 -7.54 13.12
N ASN A 75 -67.84 -8.65 13.09
CA ASN A 75 -68.26 -9.92 13.74
C ASN A 75 -67.29 -11.11 13.56
N VAL A 76 -67.11 -11.84 14.67
CA VAL A 76 -66.28 -13.04 14.79
C VAL A 76 -67.10 -14.31 14.49
N LYS A 77 -66.49 -15.28 13.80
CA LYS A 77 -66.80 -16.70 14.03
C LYS A 77 -65.52 -17.54 13.97
N ILE A 78 -65.29 -18.30 15.04
CA ILE A 78 -64.08 -19.08 15.28
C ILE A 78 -64.28 -20.50 14.76
N GLU A 79 -63.32 -21.01 14.00
CA GLU A 79 -63.08 -22.44 13.78
C GLU A 79 -61.58 -22.74 13.97
N PRO A 80 -61.22 -23.98 14.35
CA PRO A 80 -60.07 -24.20 15.24
C PRO A 80 -58.69 -24.09 14.57
N GLU A 81 -57.71 -23.69 15.39
CA GLU A 81 -56.29 -23.64 15.02
C GLU A 81 -55.81 -24.97 14.42
N LYS A 82 -55.38 -24.94 13.16
CA LYS A 82 -54.38 -25.90 12.70
C LYS A 82 -53.05 -25.51 13.35
N THR A 83 -52.64 -26.32 14.32
CA THR A 83 -51.38 -26.21 15.04
C THR A 83 -50.24 -25.99 14.05
N GLN A 84 -49.59 -24.82 14.11
CA GLN A 84 -48.35 -24.63 13.36
C GLN A 84 -47.32 -25.64 13.87
N PRO A 85 -46.62 -26.38 13.00
CA PRO A 85 -45.55 -27.25 13.45
C PRO A 85 -44.47 -26.36 14.08
N ALA A 86 -44.17 -26.62 15.35
CA ALA A 86 -43.13 -25.90 16.07
C ALA A 86 -41.81 -25.95 15.28
N SER A 87 -41.07 -24.85 15.24
CA SER A 87 -39.78 -24.76 14.57
C SER A 87 -38.78 -25.73 15.22
N THR A 88 -38.65 -26.92 14.65
CA THR A 88 -37.72 -27.96 15.08
C THR A 88 -36.31 -27.65 14.57
N LYS A 89 -35.69 -26.61 15.14
CA LYS A 89 -34.21 -26.56 15.16
C LYS A 89 -33.71 -27.85 15.81
N PRO A 90 -32.82 -28.63 15.17
CA PRO A 90 -32.40 -29.93 15.69
C PRO A 90 -31.61 -29.75 17.00
N PHE A 91 -32.17 -30.23 18.10
CA PHE A 91 -31.65 -30.08 19.48
C PHE A 91 -30.34 -30.85 19.78
N TRP A 92 -29.71 -31.45 18.76
CA TRP A 92 -28.60 -32.41 18.92
C TRP A 92 -27.32 -32.05 18.15
N VAL A 93 -27.14 -30.78 17.77
CA VAL A 93 -25.86 -30.32 17.22
C VAL A 93 -24.84 -30.23 18.36
N SER A 94 -23.77 -31.03 18.30
CA SER A 94 -22.70 -30.99 19.30
C SER A 94 -22.04 -29.62 19.34
N GLU A 95 -21.51 -29.20 20.51
CA GLU A 95 -20.86 -27.90 20.64
C GLU A 95 -19.71 -27.73 19.63
N THR A 96 -18.90 -28.77 19.43
CA THR A 96 -17.84 -28.78 18.42
C THR A 96 -18.39 -28.64 17.00
N THR A 97 -19.52 -29.27 16.67
CA THR A 97 -20.18 -29.09 15.35
C THR A 97 -20.70 -27.65 15.19
N ARG A 98 -21.29 -27.06 16.23
CA ARG A 98 -21.75 -25.67 16.23
C ARG A 98 -20.59 -24.71 16.00
N LEU A 99 -19.52 -24.85 16.78
CA LEU A 99 -18.30 -24.05 16.64
C LEU A 99 -17.68 -24.20 15.24
N THR A 100 -17.57 -25.44 14.73
CA THR A 100 -17.10 -25.75 13.36
C THR A 100 -17.88 -24.98 12.31
N ASN A 101 -19.22 -25.05 12.33
CA ASN A 101 -20.07 -24.37 11.36
C ASN A 101 -19.90 -22.84 11.47
N ASN A 102 -19.80 -22.30 12.69
CA ASN A 102 -19.62 -20.87 12.92
C ASN A 102 -18.29 -20.36 12.35
N ILE A 103 -17.15 -21.03 12.64
CA ILE A 103 -15.86 -20.58 12.10
C ILE A 103 -15.78 -20.73 10.58
N ILE A 104 -16.40 -21.75 9.98
CA ILE A 104 -16.49 -21.85 8.52
C ILE A 104 -17.29 -20.65 7.97
N ALA A 105 -18.48 -20.37 8.51
CA ALA A 105 -19.32 -19.25 8.05
C ALA A 105 -18.59 -17.90 8.19
N ILE A 106 -17.90 -17.64 9.30
CA ILE A 106 -17.10 -16.43 9.51
C ILE A 106 -15.95 -16.34 8.51
N ALA A 107 -15.22 -17.44 8.27
CA ALA A 107 -14.11 -17.46 7.32
C ALA A 107 -14.60 -17.21 5.88
N THR A 108 -15.70 -17.84 5.46
CA THR A 108 -16.31 -17.61 4.14
C THR A 108 -16.83 -16.17 4.00
N ALA A 109 -17.53 -15.64 5.00
CA ALA A 109 -18.06 -14.28 5.02
C ALA A 109 -16.93 -13.23 4.94
N GLY A 110 -15.94 -13.33 5.83
CA GLY A 110 -14.79 -12.41 5.85
C GLY A 110 -13.94 -12.51 4.58
N GLN A 111 -13.80 -13.71 4.00
CA GLN A 111 -13.11 -13.88 2.72
C GLN A 111 -13.87 -13.25 1.54
N ALA A 112 -15.20 -13.27 1.56
CA ALA A 112 -16.02 -12.65 0.53
C ALA A 112 -15.92 -11.12 0.60
N ASP A 113 -16.05 -10.52 1.78
CA ASP A 113 -15.90 -9.06 1.96
C ASP A 113 -14.47 -8.60 1.65
N TYR A 114 -13.45 -9.30 2.14
CA TYR A 114 -12.05 -8.97 1.82
C TYR A 114 -11.76 -9.00 0.32
N LYS A 115 -12.33 -9.95 -0.44
CA LYS A 115 -12.20 -10.01 -1.91
C LYS A 115 -12.95 -8.89 -2.63
N ALA A 116 -14.12 -8.49 -2.13
CA ALA A 116 -14.94 -7.46 -2.76
C ALA A 116 -14.44 -6.04 -2.46
N ASN A 117 -14.18 -5.76 -1.18
CA ASN A 117 -14.01 -4.40 -0.66
C ASN A 117 -12.67 -4.18 0.06
N GLY A 118 -11.89 -5.23 0.34
CA GLY A 118 -10.71 -5.18 1.20
C GLY A 118 -9.71 -4.08 0.82
N SER A 119 -9.35 -3.97 -0.46
CA SER A 119 -8.44 -2.94 -0.94
C SER A 119 -8.96 -1.52 -0.74
N GLN A 120 -10.25 -1.28 -1.00
CA GLN A 120 -10.87 0.04 -0.82
C GLN A 120 -11.01 0.41 0.66
N LYS A 121 -11.44 -0.55 1.49
CA LYS A 121 -11.55 -0.40 2.94
C LYS A 121 -10.18 -0.37 3.65
N GLY A 122 -9.06 -0.55 2.96
CA GLY A 122 -7.72 -0.60 3.56
C GLY A 122 -7.56 -1.76 4.55
N TRP A 123 -8.12 -2.92 4.22
CA TRP A 123 -8.04 -4.11 5.05
C TRP A 123 -6.67 -4.76 4.92
N MET A 124 -6.15 -5.20 6.07
CA MET A 124 -4.79 -5.71 6.22
C MET A 124 -4.74 -6.74 7.35
N SER A 125 -3.67 -7.52 7.40
CA SER A 125 -3.27 -8.28 8.57
C SER A 125 -2.54 -7.35 9.52
N LYS A 126 -2.93 -7.34 10.80
CA LYS A 126 -2.24 -6.61 11.88
C LYS A 126 -1.97 -7.59 13.02
N ASN A 127 -0.74 -8.07 13.13
CA ASN A 127 -0.37 -9.18 14.02
C ASN A 127 -1.16 -10.47 13.71
N GLY A 128 -1.45 -10.72 12.43
CA GLY A 128 -2.16 -11.92 11.94
C GLY A 128 -3.68 -11.83 11.99
N GLU A 129 -4.24 -10.83 12.68
CA GLU A 129 -5.68 -10.58 12.74
C GLU A 129 -6.12 -9.55 11.69
N LEU A 130 -7.30 -9.75 11.10
CA LEU A 130 -7.86 -8.90 10.04
C LEU A 130 -8.27 -7.54 10.62
N TYR A 131 -7.80 -6.46 10.00
CA TYR A 131 -7.87 -5.10 10.55
C TYR A 131 -8.15 -4.07 9.45
N ASN A 132 -9.02 -3.11 9.74
CA ASN A 132 -9.24 -1.92 8.91
C ASN A 132 -8.23 -0.84 9.29
N TYR A 133 -7.32 -0.50 8.37
CA TYR A 133 -6.31 0.53 8.59
C TYR A 133 -6.91 1.92 8.81
N TYR A 134 -7.85 2.33 7.96
CA TYR A 134 -8.42 3.68 7.96
C TYR A 134 -9.34 3.92 9.16
N GLU A 135 -10.18 2.95 9.52
CA GLU A 135 -11.04 3.01 10.70
C GLU A 135 -10.33 2.65 12.01
N ARG A 136 -9.09 2.15 11.93
CA ARG A 136 -8.24 1.76 13.06
C ARG A 136 -8.86 0.70 13.99
N LYS A 137 -9.64 -0.24 13.43
CA LYS A 137 -10.37 -1.27 14.17
C LYS A 137 -10.14 -2.67 13.61
N TYR A 138 -10.13 -3.68 14.47
CA TYR A 138 -10.15 -5.09 14.03
C TYR A 138 -11.52 -5.43 13.43
N ILE A 139 -11.52 -6.28 12.41
CA ILE A 139 -12.75 -6.81 11.81
C ILE A 139 -13.30 -7.91 12.73
N THR A 140 -14.59 -7.81 13.04
CA THR A 140 -15.31 -8.71 13.95
C THR A 140 -16.50 -9.36 13.25
N THR A 141 -17.15 -10.34 13.91
CA THR A 141 -18.43 -10.87 13.42
C THR A 141 -19.47 -9.77 13.24
N ASP A 142 -19.53 -8.81 14.18
CA ASP A 142 -20.48 -7.69 14.12
C ASP A 142 -20.21 -6.78 12.93
N THR A 143 -18.94 -6.65 12.52
CA THR A 143 -18.57 -5.94 11.28
C THR A 143 -19.12 -6.67 10.06
N LEU A 144 -18.94 -7.99 9.97
CA LEU A 144 -19.45 -8.79 8.86
C LEU A 144 -20.98 -8.87 8.83
N VAL A 145 -21.64 -8.78 9.99
CA VAL A 145 -23.12 -8.67 10.09
C VAL A 145 -23.60 -7.30 9.59
N ALA A 146 -22.95 -6.21 10.01
CA ALA A 146 -23.27 -4.86 9.55
C ALA A 146 -23.06 -4.67 8.04
N ASP A 147 -21.99 -5.27 7.51
CA ASP A 147 -21.66 -5.23 6.07
C ASP A 147 -22.47 -6.27 5.24
N GLY A 148 -23.37 -7.05 5.87
CA GLY A 148 -24.31 -7.95 5.19
C GLY A 148 -23.76 -9.31 4.74
N TYR A 149 -22.55 -9.68 5.18
CA TYR A 149 -21.87 -10.93 4.82
C TYR A 149 -22.14 -12.10 5.78
N LEU A 150 -22.67 -11.84 6.99
CA LEU A 150 -22.84 -12.83 8.05
C LEU A 150 -24.20 -12.67 8.76
N GLU A 151 -24.84 -13.77 9.15
CA GLU A 151 -26.07 -13.73 9.96
C GLU A 151 -25.78 -13.32 11.41
N SER A 152 -26.73 -12.60 12.02
CA SER A 152 -26.63 -12.18 13.42
C SER A 152 -26.82 -13.35 14.40
N GLY A 153 -26.23 -13.23 15.59
CA GLY A 153 -26.36 -14.25 16.67
C GLY A 153 -25.04 -14.88 17.13
N LEU A 154 -23.90 -14.43 16.61
CA LEU A 154 -22.56 -14.82 17.06
C LEU A 154 -21.94 -13.70 17.92
N THR A 155 -21.23 -14.06 18.98
CA THR A 155 -20.57 -13.10 19.88
C THR A 155 -19.20 -12.71 19.33
N ALA A 156 -18.99 -11.44 18.97
CA ALA A 156 -17.74 -10.95 18.40
C ALA A 156 -16.48 -11.32 19.18
N SER A 157 -16.48 -11.21 20.51
CA SER A 157 -15.31 -11.50 21.35
C SER A 157 -14.93 -12.98 21.43
N ALA A 158 -15.76 -13.90 20.93
CA ALA A 158 -15.48 -15.33 20.94
C ALA A 158 -14.62 -15.78 19.75
N TYR A 159 -14.58 -15.01 18.66
CA TYR A 159 -13.95 -15.40 17.40
C TYR A 159 -12.86 -14.41 17.00
N LYS A 160 -11.74 -14.92 16.49
CA LYS A 160 -10.71 -14.13 15.83
C LYS A 160 -10.82 -14.31 14.32
N ILE A 161 -10.84 -13.21 13.59
CA ILE A 161 -10.78 -13.21 12.12
C ILE A 161 -9.33 -12.93 11.75
N LEU A 162 -8.70 -13.84 11.03
CA LEU A 162 -7.29 -13.81 10.69
C LEU A 162 -7.11 -13.39 9.23
N LEU A 163 -5.99 -12.76 8.91
CA LEU A 163 -5.52 -12.58 7.54
C LEU A 163 -4.07 -13.03 7.47
N ILE A 164 -3.82 -14.20 6.89
CA ILE A 164 -2.52 -14.89 6.93
C ILE A 164 -2.30 -15.70 5.66
N ASN A 165 -1.03 -16.05 5.37
CA ASN A 165 -0.71 -17.08 4.38
C ASN A 165 -1.14 -18.45 4.89
N GLY A 166 -1.97 -19.17 4.13
CA GLY A 166 -2.35 -20.53 4.48
C GLY A 166 -1.17 -21.51 4.50
N SER A 167 -0.10 -21.24 3.76
CA SER A 167 1.16 -21.99 3.81
C SER A 167 1.83 -21.95 5.20
N ASP A 168 1.76 -20.82 5.92
CA ASP A 168 2.26 -20.72 7.29
C ASP A 168 1.43 -21.54 8.28
N LEU A 169 0.10 -21.58 8.07
CA LEU A 169 -0.81 -22.41 8.85
C LEU A 169 -0.59 -23.90 8.55
N ALA A 170 -0.42 -24.27 7.27
CA ALA A 170 -0.17 -25.63 6.81
C ALA A 170 1.15 -26.23 7.31
N ALA A 171 2.12 -25.39 7.70
CA ALA A 171 3.36 -25.81 8.33
C ALA A 171 3.19 -26.25 9.79
N LEU A 172 2.01 -26.04 10.40
CA LEU A 172 1.71 -26.40 11.78
C LEU A 172 1.01 -27.76 11.89
N GLU A 173 1.46 -28.59 12.82
CA GLU A 173 0.82 -29.86 13.16
C GLU A 173 -0.64 -29.66 13.57
N GLY A 174 -1.52 -30.58 13.15
CA GLY A 174 -2.96 -30.53 13.43
C GLY A 174 -3.79 -29.70 12.45
N THR A 175 -3.18 -29.15 11.39
CA THR A 175 -3.88 -28.44 10.32
C THR A 175 -4.00 -29.27 9.04
N SER A 176 -5.00 -28.95 8.21
CA SER A 176 -5.14 -29.47 6.85
C SER A 176 -5.70 -28.34 5.98
N VAL A 177 -4.81 -27.47 5.51
CA VAL A 177 -5.16 -26.35 4.63
C VAL A 177 -5.28 -26.89 3.19
N PRO A 178 -6.39 -26.64 2.47
CA PRO A 178 -6.53 -27.05 1.07
C PRO A 178 -5.68 -26.16 0.17
N SER A 179 -5.28 -26.65 -1.02
CA SER A 179 -4.39 -25.92 -1.94
C SER A 179 -4.94 -24.55 -2.36
N SER A 180 -6.26 -24.43 -2.53
CA SER A 180 -6.99 -23.18 -2.80
C SER A 180 -6.89 -22.14 -1.68
N SER A 181 -6.55 -22.58 -0.47
CA SER A 181 -6.40 -21.77 0.74
C SER A 181 -4.94 -21.48 1.12
N MET A 182 -3.94 -21.82 0.29
CA MET A 182 -2.52 -21.70 0.65
C MET A 182 -1.95 -20.27 0.59
N GLU A 183 -2.59 -19.36 -0.15
CA GLU A 183 -2.16 -17.97 -0.29
C GLU A 183 -2.53 -17.10 0.93
N PHE A 184 -2.19 -15.81 0.86
CA PHE A 184 -2.61 -14.79 1.81
C PHE A 184 -4.12 -14.53 1.75
N GLN A 185 -4.84 -15.00 2.77
CA GLN A 185 -6.30 -15.03 2.77
C GLN A 185 -6.89 -15.01 4.18
N VAL A 186 -8.23 -14.99 4.27
CA VAL A 186 -8.98 -14.94 5.52
C VAL A 186 -9.21 -16.33 6.11
N PHE A 187 -9.00 -16.44 7.41
CA PHE A 187 -9.36 -17.61 8.22
C PHE A 187 -10.14 -17.14 9.45
N ALA A 188 -10.85 -18.05 10.12
CA ALA A 188 -11.50 -17.77 11.41
C ALA A 188 -11.02 -18.75 12.46
N ALA A 189 -10.80 -18.27 13.68
CA ALA A 189 -10.32 -19.06 14.80
C ALA A 189 -11.19 -18.89 16.06
N VAL A 190 -11.33 -19.97 16.83
CA VAL A 190 -11.99 -19.97 18.15
C VAL A 190 -11.18 -20.80 19.14
N LYS A 191 -11.06 -20.32 20.38
CA LYS A 191 -10.38 -21.04 21.45
C LYS A 191 -11.33 -22.09 22.04
N GLN A 192 -10.96 -23.37 21.97
CA GLN A 192 -11.69 -24.48 22.57
C GLN A 192 -10.71 -25.33 23.39
N SER A 193 -10.99 -25.54 24.68
CA SER A 193 -10.25 -26.48 25.55
C SER A 193 -8.72 -26.34 25.53
N GLY A 194 -8.20 -25.09 25.54
CA GLY A 194 -6.76 -24.81 25.52
C GLY A 194 -6.08 -24.94 24.15
N LYS A 195 -6.86 -25.09 23.09
CA LYS A 195 -6.42 -25.13 21.69
C LYS A 195 -7.20 -24.12 20.85
N TYR A 196 -6.74 -23.83 19.64
CA TYR A 196 -7.48 -23.05 18.66
C TYR A 196 -7.98 -23.96 17.54
N MET A 197 -9.29 -24.01 17.33
CA MET A 197 -9.89 -24.50 16.09
C MET A 197 -9.78 -23.39 15.05
N ILE A 198 -9.32 -23.71 13.84
CA ILE A 198 -9.13 -22.72 12.75
C ILE A 198 -9.76 -23.26 11.47
N ALA A 199 -10.57 -22.44 10.81
CA ALA A 199 -11.23 -22.75 9.54
C ALA A 199 -10.74 -21.86 8.40
N SER A 200 -10.60 -22.45 7.20
CA SER A 200 -10.51 -21.69 5.95
C SER A 200 -11.89 -21.44 5.34
N SER A 201 -11.98 -20.48 4.43
CA SER A 201 -13.20 -20.19 3.65
C SER A 201 -13.75 -21.38 2.85
N ASP A 202 -12.91 -22.39 2.60
CA ASP A 202 -13.22 -23.60 1.84
C ASP A 202 -13.79 -24.73 2.73
N GLY A 203 -14.14 -24.42 3.99
CA GLY A 203 -14.78 -25.36 4.91
C GLY A 203 -13.84 -26.38 5.56
N LYS A 204 -12.52 -26.26 5.40
CA LYS A 204 -11.54 -27.12 6.08
C LYS A 204 -11.20 -26.55 7.45
N VAL A 205 -11.20 -27.43 8.46
CA VAL A 205 -10.94 -27.09 9.86
C VAL A 205 -9.76 -27.89 10.39
N GLY A 206 -8.82 -27.19 11.03
CA GLY A 206 -7.72 -27.76 11.79
C GLY A 206 -7.80 -27.41 13.27
N THR A 207 -6.90 -27.95 14.09
CA THR A 207 -6.77 -27.57 15.50
C THR A 207 -5.30 -27.54 15.90
N ILE A 208 -4.86 -26.39 16.43
CA ILE A 208 -3.47 -26.17 16.86
C ILE A 208 -3.39 -25.82 18.35
N SER A 209 -2.22 -25.98 18.96
CA SER A 209 -1.96 -25.52 20.33
C SER A 209 -2.00 -23.99 20.43
N GLU A 210 -2.19 -23.48 21.65
CA GLU A 210 -2.09 -22.05 21.94
C GLU A 210 -0.70 -21.48 21.61
N ASP A 211 0.38 -22.22 21.89
CA ASP A 211 1.74 -21.81 21.53
C ASP A 211 1.95 -21.73 20.01
N SER A 212 1.46 -22.70 19.24
CA SER A 212 1.52 -22.67 17.77
C SER A 212 0.69 -21.53 17.19
N PHE A 213 -0.46 -21.20 17.81
CA PHE A 213 -1.25 -20.04 17.42
C PHE A 213 -0.51 -18.72 17.71
N HIS A 214 0.10 -18.58 18.88
CA HIS A 214 0.90 -17.40 19.22
C HIS A 214 2.10 -17.24 18.26
N ASN A 215 2.88 -18.31 18.04
CA ASN A 215 4.03 -18.30 17.14
C ASN A 215 3.64 -18.03 15.68
N LEU A 216 2.43 -18.44 15.26
CA LEU A 216 1.88 -18.07 13.95
C LEU A 216 1.66 -16.56 13.85
N LEU A 217 0.96 -15.95 14.81
CA LEU A 217 0.67 -14.51 14.80
C LEU A 217 1.94 -13.64 14.91
N VAL A 218 2.98 -14.11 15.62
CA VAL A 218 4.28 -13.42 15.73
C VAL A 218 4.95 -13.21 14.37
N LYS A 219 4.76 -14.11 13.38
CA LYS A 219 5.26 -13.91 12.00
C LYS A 219 4.67 -12.68 11.31
N TYR A 220 3.50 -12.23 11.75
CA TYR A 220 2.72 -11.11 11.18
C TYR A 220 2.85 -9.84 12.03
N ASN A 221 3.77 -9.83 13.01
CA ASN A 221 4.07 -8.65 13.81
C ASN A 221 4.72 -7.58 12.93
N GLN A 222 4.23 -6.34 13.06
CA GLN A 222 4.66 -5.18 12.27
C GLN A 222 5.55 -4.22 13.08
N ASN A 223 5.82 -4.51 14.35
CA ASN A 223 6.77 -3.76 15.14
C ASN A 223 8.19 -4.31 14.93
N ASN A 224 8.90 -3.79 13.93
CA ASN A 224 10.32 -4.04 13.70
C ASN A 224 11.20 -2.90 14.26
N GLY A 225 10.85 -2.36 15.43
CA GLY A 225 11.60 -1.28 16.07
C GLY A 225 11.10 0.12 15.70
N LYS A 226 11.94 1.13 15.93
CA LYS A 226 11.55 2.54 15.81
C LYS A 226 11.59 3.02 14.36
N VAL A 227 10.45 3.53 13.86
CA VAL A 227 10.40 4.26 12.59
C VAL A 227 11.19 5.57 12.68
N LEU A 228 12.08 5.78 11.71
CA LEU A 228 12.93 6.94 11.55
C LEU A 228 12.85 7.47 10.11
N ARG A 229 12.84 8.80 9.93
CA ARG A 229 13.28 9.42 8.67
C ARG A 229 14.80 9.54 8.71
N LEU A 230 15.46 9.11 7.64
CA LEU A 230 16.91 9.14 7.53
C LEU A 230 17.39 10.51 7.04
N SER A 231 18.61 10.88 7.43
CA SER A 231 19.29 12.12 7.02
C SER A 231 20.23 11.83 5.84
N SER A 232 20.26 12.75 4.89
CA SER A 232 21.22 12.78 3.77
C SER A 232 22.68 12.70 4.23
N ALA A 233 23.00 13.29 5.38
CA ALA A 233 24.35 13.29 5.96
C ALA A 233 24.76 11.95 6.60
N SER A 234 23.89 10.92 6.59
CA SER A 234 24.17 9.63 7.23
C SER A 234 24.82 8.63 6.27
N ALA A 235 25.78 7.84 6.76
CA ALA A 235 26.39 6.77 5.97
C ALA A 235 25.38 5.68 5.53
N GLU A 236 24.26 5.54 6.26
CA GLU A 236 23.20 4.60 5.93
C GLU A 236 22.39 5.02 4.70
N TYR A 237 22.22 6.33 4.49
CA TYR A 237 21.53 6.89 3.34
C TYR A 237 22.25 6.50 2.04
N GLU A 238 23.55 6.80 1.98
CA GLU A 238 24.42 6.40 0.87
C GLU A 238 24.44 4.87 0.70
N ARG A 239 24.46 4.11 1.80
CA ARG A 239 24.42 2.64 1.74
C ARG A 239 23.16 2.12 1.04
N ILE A 240 21.98 2.64 1.39
CA ILE A 240 20.71 2.27 0.78
C ILE A 240 20.67 2.67 -0.71
N LEU A 241 21.11 3.88 -1.07
CA LEU A 241 21.15 4.32 -2.48
C LEU A 241 22.10 3.49 -3.35
N ASN A 242 23.22 3.02 -2.80
CA ASN A 242 24.11 2.09 -3.50
C ASN A 242 23.42 0.75 -3.79
N TYR A 243 22.63 0.21 -2.86
CA TYR A 243 21.82 -1.00 -3.12
C TYR A 243 20.75 -0.77 -4.20
N ILE A 244 20.11 0.40 -4.23
CA ILE A 244 19.17 0.77 -5.30
C ILE A 244 19.88 0.87 -6.65
N SER A 245 21.07 1.49 -6.71
CA SER A 245 21.87 1.60 -7.94
C SER A 245 22.29 0.22 -8.49
N LEU A 246 22.68 -0.70 -7.60
CA LEU A 246 22.99 -2.08 -7.96
C LEU A 246 21.75 -2.81 -8.52
N PHE A 247 20.57 -2.61 -7.91
CA PHE A 247 19.30 -3.17 -8.38
C PHE A 247 18.86 -2.58 -9.74
N GLU A 248 19.00 -1.26 -9.94
CA GLU A 248 18.71 -0.61 -11.23
C GLU A 248 19.75 -0.97 -12.32
N GLY A 249 20.87 -1.62 -11.97
CA GLY A 249 21.96 -1.93 -12.90
C GLY A 249 22.74 -0.71 -13.38
N ARG A 250 22.62 0.43 -12.69
CA ARG A 250 23.25 1.72 -13.04
C ARG A 250 23.53 2.52 -11.77
N PHE A 251 24.73 3.09 -11.70
CA PHE A 251 25.03 4.14 -10.72
C PHE A 251 24.54 5.45 -11.31
N ASP A 252 23.39 5.92 -10.82
CA ASP A 252 22.77 7.17 -11.25
C ASP A 252 22.64 8.12 -10.07
N GLU A 253 22.51 9.41 -10.35
CA GLU A 253 22.24 10.39 -9.32
C GLU A 253 20.73 10.52 -9.12
N TYR A 254 20.30 10.56 -7.85
CA TYR A 254 18.90 10.61 -7.48
C TYR A 254 18.52 11.95 -6.86
N TYR A 255 17.25 12.32 -7.05
CA TYR A 255 16.54 13.27 -6.20
C TYR A 255 15.68 12.48 -5.23
N VAL A 256 16.27 12.17 -4.07
CA VAL A 256 15.58 11.51 -2.97
C VAL A 256 14.58 12.48 -2.35
N ARG A 257 13.42 11.96 -1.98
CA ARG A 257 12.31 12.72 -1.39
C ARG A 257 12.11 12.36 0.05
N GLU A 258 12.16 11.09 0.39
CA GLU A 258 12.38 10.66 1.77
C GLU A 258 12.89 9.22 1.77
N ILE A 259 13.74 8.92 2.76
CA ILE A 259 13.99 7.55 3.20
C ILE A 259 13.39 7.43 4.60
N ARG A 260 12.45 6.50 4.78
CA ARG A 260 11.98 6.09 6.10
C ARG A 260 12.31 4.64 6.34
N LEU A 261 12.78 4.29 7.53
CA LEU A 261 13.14 2.93 7.88
C LEU A 261 12.80 2.57 9.33
N ASP A 262 12.61 1.28 9.56
CA ASP A 262 12.72 0.63 10.86
C ASP A 262 13.94 -0.33 10.84
N GLU A 263 14.06 -1.29 11.77
CA GLU A 263 15.21 -2.19 11.82
C GLU A 263 15.21 -3.23 10.67
N ARG A 264 14.08 -3.41 9.97
CA ARG A 264 13.89 -4.44 8.96
C ARG A 264 13.54 -3.90 7.57
N TYR A 265 12.79 -2.82 7.47
CA TYR A 265 12.30 -2.31 6.19
C TYR A 265 12.68 -0.84 5.98
N ALA A 266 12.92 -0.47 4.72
CA ALA A 266 13.09 0.91 4.29
C ALA A 266 12.15 1.22 3.12
N VAL A 267 11.50 2.38 3.16
CA VAL A 267 10.75 2.97 2.04
C VAL A 267 11.57 4.13 1.51
N VAL A 268 11.90 4.08 0.22
CA VAL A 268 12.69 5.10 -0.47
C VAL A 268 11.87 5.70 -1.59
N VAL A 269 11.51 6.97 -1.45
CA VAL A 269 10.83 7.73 -2.49
C VAL A 269 11.85 8.62 -3.20
N PHE A 270 11.98 8.50 -4.51
CA PHE A 270 13.04 9.18 -5.27
C PHE A 270 12.68 9.37 -6.75
N SER A 271 13.49 10.13 -7.49
CA SER A 271 13.46 10.15 -8.96
C SER A 271 14.88 10.23 -9.51
N ASN A 272 15.06 9.87 -10.78
CA ASN A 272 16.31 10.11 -11.50
C ASN A 272 16.52 11.63 -11.74
N ARG A 273 17.77 12.13 -11.73
CA ARG A 273 18.02 13.56 -12.04
C ARG A 273 17.59 13.97 -13.46
N ARG A 274 17.57 13.06 -14.43
CA ARG A 274 17.15 13.33 -15.83
C ARG A 274 15.64 13.56 -15.98
N ASN A 275 14.83 13.06 -15.05
CA ASN A 275 13.39 13.27 -15.06
C ASN A 275 12.84 13.31 -13.62
N THR A 276 12.66 14.51 -13.10
CA THR A 276 12.14 14.74 -11.75
C THR A 276 10.70 14.26 -11.57
N ALA A 277 9.93 14.02 -12.64
CA ALA A 277 8.57 13.49 -12.58
C ALA A 277 8.48 11.95 -12.65
N ASP A 278 9.58 11.24 -12.98
CA ASP A 278 9.64 9.78 -12.88
C ASP A 278 9.90 9.37 -11.42
N ILE A 279 8.87 9.57 -10.58
CA ILE A 279 8.93 9.28 -9.14
C ILE A 279 8.71 7.79 -8.91
N LYS A 280 9.64 7.19 -8.17
CA LYS A 280 9.68 5.79 -7.76
C LYS A 280 9.53 5.68 -6.25
N GLU A 281 8.94 4.59 -5.80
CA GLU A 281 8.81 4.24 -4.38
C GLU A 281 9.19 2.77 -4.23
N TYR A 282 10.37 2.55 -3.66
CA TYR A 282 10.95 1.23 -3.47
C TYR A 282 10.84 0.84 -2.00
N ILE A 283 10.38 -0.39 -1.73
CA ILE A 283 10.51 -1.02 -0.42
C ILE A 283 11.70 -1.95 -0.45
N LEU A 284 12.59 -1.79 0.53
CA LEU A 284 13.74 -2.66 0.75
C LEU A 284 13.59 -3.41 2.06
N GLU A 285 14.11 -4.63 2.11
CA GLU A 285 14.22 -5.45 3.32
C GLU A 285 15.70 -5.60 3.71
N ASN A 286 15.99 -5.52 5.01
CA ASN A 286 17.30 -5.70 5.60
C ASN A 286 17.40 -7.12 6.16
N GLU A 287 18.16 -7.97 5.50
CA GLU A 287 18.60 -9.25 6.05
C GLU A 287 20.08 -9.19 6.41
N ASN A 288 20.40 -9.28 7.70
CA ASN A 288 21.78 -9.36 8.21
C ASN A 288 22.69 -8.17 7.77
N ASN A 289 22.14 -6.95 7.78
CA ASN A 289 22.77 -5.72 7.28
C ASN A 289 22.98 -5.67 5.76
N PHE A 290 22.27 -6.48 4.98
CA PHE A 290 22.18 -6.38 3.51
C PHE A 290 20.78 -5.90 3.12
N TRP A 291 20.68 -4.82 2.34
CA TRP A 291 19.41 -4.33 1.82
C TRP A 291 19.10 -4.94 0.44
N GLU A 292 17.92 -5.52 0.28
CA GLU A 292 17.39 -6.02 -0.99
C GLU A 292 16.10 -5.29 -1.36
N VAL A 293 15.92 -4.90 -2.62
CA VAL A 293 14.67 -4.27 -3.12
C VAL A 293 13.60 -5.35 -3.28
N VAL A 294 12.69 -5.44 -2.32
CA VAL A 294 11.61 -6.45 -2.29
C VAL A 294 10.33 -5.98 -3.00
N LEU A 295 10.10 -4.67 -3.11
CA LEU A 295 8.97 -4.13 -3.89
C LEU A 295 9.38 -2.86 -4.65
N PRO A 296 9.70 -2.96 -5.97
CA PRO A 296 10.24 -1.85 -6.76
C PRO A 296 9.17 -0.97 -7.45
N ASN A 297 7.88 -1.21 -7.23
CA ASN A 297 6.80 -0.55 -7.99
C ASN A 297 5.65 -0.05 -7.10
N ALA A 298 5.89 0.21 -5.81
CA ALA A 298 4.85 0.64 -4.87
C ALA A 298 4.15 1.94 -5.33
N GLN A 299 4.86 2.82 -6.05
CA GLN A 299 4.30 4.05 -6.63
C GLN A 299 3.13 3.82 -7.60
N THR A 300 2.94 2.58 -8.09
CA THR A 300 1.87 2.22 -9.03
C THR A 300 0.60 1.72 -8.34
N GLU A 301 0.67 1.42 -7.04
CA GLU A 301 -0.44 0.88 -6.26
C GLU A 301 -1.42 1.98 -5.83
N TYR A 302 -2.68 1.87 -6.25
CA TYR A 302 -3.73 2.82 -5.83
C TYR A 302 -4.23 2.55 -4.40
N TYR A 303 -4.15 1.30 -3.94
CA TYR A 303 -4.52 0.86 -2.58
C TYR A 303 -3.30 0.26 -1.86
N PRO A 304 -2.23 1.05 -1.62
CA PRO A 304 -0.93 0.54 -1.19
C PRO A 304 -1.01 -0.25 0.13
N ILE A 305 -1.86 0.17 1.07
CA ILE A 305 -2.11 -0.49 2.36
C ILE A 305 -2.36 -2.00 2.20
N THR A 306 -3.34 -2.38 1.37
CA THR A 306 -3.73 -3.78 1.19
C THR A 306 -2.78 -4.51 0.24
N SER A 307 -2.35 -3.87 -0.85
CA SER A 307 -1.41 -4.47 -1.80
C SER A 307 -0.08 -4.83 -1.14
N ILE A 308 0.56 -3.88 -0.44
CA ILE A 308 1.85 -4.09 0.22
C ILE A 308 1.71 -5.13 1.33
N ASN A 309 0.68 -5.05 2.17
CA ASN A 309 0.46 -6.01 3.25
C ASN A 309 0.21 -7.45 2.74
N ARG A 310 -0.34 -7.63 1.53
CA ARG A 310 -0.47 -8.96 0.92
C ARG A 310 0.89 -9.58 0.54
N PHE A 311 1.86 -8.76 0.13
CA PHE A 311 3.21 -9.23 -0.21
C PHE A 311 4.15 -9.31 1.01
N LEU A 312 4.05 -8.33 1.92
CA LEU A 312 4.89 -8.15 3.09
C LEU A 312 3.99 -7.97 4.34
N PRO A 313 3.42 -9.04 4.90
CA PRO A 313 2.38 -8.93 5.94
C PRO A 313 2.86 -8.38 7.28
N ASN A 314 4.17 -8.47 7.52
CA ASN A 314 4.93 -7.97 8.66
C ASN A 314 5.57 -6.58 8.43
N PHE A 315 5.28 -5.94 7.30
CA PHE A 315 5.75 -4.60 6.99
C PHE A 315 5.04 -3.54 7.85
N ASN A 316 5.80 -2.60 8.40
CA ASN A 316 5.25 -1.49 9.16
C ASN A 316 4.71 -0.40 8.21
N LEU A 317 3.39 -0.33 8.06
CA LEU A 317 2.75 0.66 7.18
C LEU A 317 2.94 2.13 7.62
N GLU A 318 3.41 2.40 8.85
CA GLU A 318 3.81 3.75 9.27
C GLU A 318 5.06 4.29 8.52
N LEU A 319 5.81 3.39 7.87
CA LEU A 319 6.91 3.76 6.97
C LEU A 319 6.42 4.47 5.69
N LEU A 320 5.17 4.27 5.29
CA LEU A 320 4.66 4.82 4.03
C LEU A 320 4.51 6.34 4.07
N PRO A 321 4.68 7.03 2.91
CA PRO A 321 4.35 8.42 2.77
C PRO A 321 2.89 8.72 3.15
N ALA A 322 2.62 9.96 3.57
CA ALA A 322 1.26 10.44 3.87
C ALA A 322 0.48 10.84 2.59
N TYR A 323 0.86 10.25 1.45
CA TYR A 323 0.34 10.47 0.11
C TYR A 323 0.50 9.16 -0.69
N THR A 324 -0.38 8.91 -1.66
CA THR A 324 -0.24 7.79 -2.59
C THR A 324 0.24 8.31 -3.94
N LEU A 325 1.37 7.82 -4.44
CA LEU A 325 1.92 8.31 -5.73
C LEU A 325 1.03 7.98 -6.93
N ALA A 326 0.35 6.82 -6.91
CA ALA A 326 -0.56 6.41 -7.97
C ALA A 326 -1.72 7.40 -8.20
N SER A 327 -2.15 8.13 -7.15
CA SER A 327 -3.18 9.18 -7.24
C SER A 327 -2.74 10.39 -8.07
N TRP A 328 -1.44 10.56 -8.31
CA TRP A 328 -0.85 11.67 -9.07
C TRP A 328 -0.37 11.28 -10.47
N ARG A 329 -0.62 10.03 -10.90
CA ARG A 329 -0.11 9.49 -12.16
C ARG A 329 -0.55 10.35 -13.35
N GLY A 330 0.41 10.81 -14.15
CA GLY A 330 0.18 11.72 -15.29
C GLY A 330 -0.12 13.18 -14.91
N SER A 331 -0.24 13.52 -13.62
CA SER A 331 -0.44 14.89 -13.14
C SER A 331 0.85 15.59 -12.70
N ILE A 332 1.92 14.82 -12.43
CA ILE A 332 3.23 15.34 -12.06
C ILE A 332 4.06 15.63 -13.30
N VAL A 333 4.66 16.82 -13.36
CA VAL A 333 5.53 17.30 -14.44
C VAL A 333 6.88 17.75 -13.88
N SER A 334 7.94 17.54 -14.66
CA SER A 334 9.30 17.92 -14.29
C SER A 334 9.48 19.43 -14.40
N THR A 335 9.03 20.01 -15.51
CA THR A 335 8.96 21.45 -15.74
C THR A 335 7.50 21.89 -15.79
N GLN A 336 7.21 22.97 -15.07
CA GLN A 336 5.92 23.65 -15.05
C GLN A 336 6.14 25.11 -15.46
N GLY A 337 5.50 25.54 -16.55
CA GLY A 337 5.89 26.74 -17.30
C GLY A 337 5.76 28.07 -16.53
N GLY A 338 4.89 28.13 -15.51
CA GLY A 338 4.73 29.34 -14.70
C GLY A 338 5.79 29.54 -13.61
N VAL A 339 6.59 28.53 -13.29
CA VAL A 339 7.53 28.56 -12.15
C VAL A 339 8.69 29.53 -12.39
N GLU A 340 9.31 29.45 -13.57
CA GLU A 340 10.44 30.31 -13.93
C GLU A 340 10.04 31.79 -13.90
N ALA A 341 8.92 32.14 -14.55
CA ALA A 341 8.37 33.49 -14.54
C ALA A 341 8.02 33.98 -13.12
N ALA A 342 7.52 33.09 -12.24
CA ALA A 342 7.24 33.43 -10.85
C ALA A 342 8.51 33.68 -10.02
N LEU A 343 9.57 32.90 -10.24
CA LEU A 343 10.87 33.09 -9.59
C LEU A 343 11.55 34.38 -10.05
N PHE A 344 11.52 34.69 -11.35
CA PHE A 344 11.96 36.00 -11.87
C PHE A 344 11.16 37.15 -11.23
N SER A 345 9.83 37.04 -11.19
CA SER A 345 8.95 38.06 -10.60
C SER A 345 9.20 38.29 -9.10
N ALA A 346 9.65 37.23 -8.39
CA ALA A 346 10.06 37.31 -6.99
C ALA A 346 11.50 37.84 -6.78
N ASN A 347 12.24 38.13 -7.87
CA ASN A 347 13.69 38.39 -7.86
C ASN A 347 14.52 37.26 -7.22
N ALA A 348 14.02 36.02 -7.31
CA ALA A 348 14.68 34.83 -6.76
C ALA A 348 15.80 34.28 -7.67
N ILE A 349 15.72 34.55 -8.98
CA ILE A 349 16.69 34.16 -10.01
C ILE A 349 16.92 35.29 -11.01
N THR A 350 18.06 35.25 -11.70
CA THR A 350 18.41 36.08 -12.85
C THR A 350 18.60 35.27 -14.15
N SER A 351 18.66 33.94 -14.05
CA SER A 351 18.72 33.00 -15.16
C SER A 351 17.99 31.69 -14.80
N SER A 352 17.33 31.06 -15.78
CA SER A 352 16.73 29.73 -15.66
C SER A 352 17.75 28.66 -15.21
N SER A 353 19.03 28.86 -15.52
CA SER A 353 20.12 27.95 -15.11
C SER A 353 20.40 27.95 -13.60
N GLU A 354 19.79 28.86 -12.82
CA GLU A 354 19.85 28.86 -11.36
C GLU A 354 18.88 27.85 -10.72
N ILE A 355 17.96 27.26 -11.50
CA ILE A 355 17.03 26.22 -11.01
C ILE A 355 17.72 24.86 -11.10
N ALA A 356 18.13 24.30 -9.96
CA ALA A 356 18.77 22.98 -9.88
C ALA A 356 17.74 21.83 -9.89
N TYR A 357 16.62 22.03 -9.18
CA TYR A 357 15.50 21.10 -9.14
C TYR A 357 14.19 21.84 -9.41
N GLN A 358 13.32 21.20 -10.18
CA GLN A 358 11.92 21.55 -10.28
C GLN A 358 11.08 20.28 -10.38
N CYS A 359 9.91 20.26 -9.74
CA CYS A 359 8.85 19.29 -10.00
C CYS A 359 7.51 19.85 -9.50
N GLY A 360 6.40 19.49 -10.14
CA GLY A 360 5.10 20.03 -9.76
C GLY A 360 3.91 19.43 -10.49
N THR A 361 2.80 20.15 -10.46
CA THR A 361 1.49 19.83 -11.03
C THR A 361 0.91 21.06 -11.73
N SER A 362 -0.28 20.94 -12.31
CA SER A 362 -1.06 22.06 -12.88
C SER A 362 -1.31 23.22 -11.90
N ALA A 363 -1.38 22.97 -10.59
CA ALA A 363 -1.77 23.97 -9.58
C ALA A 363 -0.59 24.50 -8.74
N CYS A 364 0.41 23.66 -8.45
CA CYS A 364 1.55 24.00 -7.61
C CYS A 364 2.82 23.22 -7.98
N ALA A 365 3.97 23.76 -7.63
CA ALA A 365 5.28 23.18 -7.88
C ALA A 365 6.25 23.51 -6.75
N TYR A 366 7.39 22.82 -6.73
CA TYR A 366 8.50 23.05 -5.82
C TYR A 366 9.78 23.18 -6.63
N ALA A 367 10.60 24.16 -6.26
CA ALA A 367 11.89 24.43 -6.88
C ALA A 367 12.99 24.54 -5.84
N ILE A 368 14.19 24.06 -6.18
CA ILE A 368 15.42 24.30 -5.42
C ILE A 368 16.42 24.96 -6.36
N LEU A 369 17.00 26.06 -5.92
CA LEU A 369 18.01 26.79 -6.66
C LEU A 369 19.41 26.19 -6.44
N THR A 370 20.36 26.52 -7.32
CA THR A 370 21.77 26.07 -7.23
C THR A 370 22.48 26.52 -5.96
N ASN A 371 22.01 27.57 -5.30
CA ASN A 371 22.48 28.04 -3.99
C ASN A 371 21.79 27.34 -2.80
N GLY A 372 20.92 26.36 -3.04
CA GLY A 372 20.18 25.61 -2.02
C GLY A 372 18.88 26.27 -1.55
N ASN A 373 18.55 27.49 -2.00
CA ASN A 373 17.29 28.13 -1.61
C ASN A 373 16.09 27.38 -2.19
N ARG A 374 15.07 27.17 -1.35
CA ARG A 374 13.88 26.37 -1.64
C ARG A 374 12.68 27.30 -1.85
N TYR A 375 11.85 27.04 -2.85
CA TYR A 375 10.66 27.83 -3.19
C TYR A 375 9.45 26.94 -3.47
N VAL A 376 8.29 27.32 -2.93
CA VAL A 376 7.00 26.77 -3.35
C VAL A 376 6.34 27.73 -4.33
N CYS A 377 5.92 27.20 -5.46
CA CYS A 377 5.27 27.96 -6.52
C CYS A 377 3.81 27.51 -6.66
N TYR A 378 2.89 28.45 -6.88
CA TYR A 378 1.46 28.14 -6.98
C TYR A 378 0.74 29.11 -7.92
N SER A 379 -0.31 28.61 -8.58
CA SER A 379 -1.21 29.43 -9.40
C SER A 379 -2.36 29.98 -8.57
N GLU A 380 -2.64 31.27 -8.70
CA GLU A 380 -3.78 31.95 -8.06
C GLU A 380 -4.40 32.93 -9.07
N GLY A 381 -5.64 32.67 -9.48
CA GLY A 381 -6.28 33.44 -10.57
C GLY A 381 -5.58 33.28 -11.93
N GLY A 382 -4.88 32.16 -12.16
CA GLY A 382 -4.07 31.93 -13.36
C GLY A 382 -2.66 32.54 -13.32
N ILE A 383 -2.36 33.36 -12.31
CA ILE A 383 -1.05 33.99 -12.12
C ILE A 383 -0.20 33.11 -11.20
N TRP A 384 1.00 32.74 -11.66
CA TRP A 384 1.95 31.99 -10.84
C TRP A 384 2.72 32.92 -9.91
N LYS A 385 2.87 32.47 -8.65
CA LYS A 385 3.62 33.15 -7.58
C LYS A 385 4.63 32.18 -6.99
N ALA A 386 5.76 32.70 -6.53
CA ALA A 386 6.79 31.95 -5.82
C ALA A 386 6.96 32.50 -4.40
N GLU A 387 6.99 31.61 -3.41
CA GLU A 387 7.20 31.93 -2.00
C GLU A 387 8.47 31.21 -1.52
N PHE A 388 9.37 31.93 -0.86
CA PHE A 388 10.57 31.34 -0.25
C PHE A 388 10.19 30.48 0.97
N VAL A 389 10.80 29.31 1.09
CA VAL A 389 10.58 28.39 2.23
C VAL A 389 11.91 27.97 2.84
N THR A 390 11.99 28.03 4.18
CA THR A 390 13.23 27.79 4.92
C THR A 390 13.63 26.31 5.01
N SER A 391 12.70 25.38 4.76
CA SER A 391 12.93 23.94 4.79
C SER A 391 11.92 23.17 3.93
N ASP A 392 12.20 21.90 3.71
CA ASP A 392 11.28 20.91 3.16
C ASP A 392 9.97 20.80 3.97
N ILE A 393 10.07 20.85 5.31
CA ILE A 393 8.91 20.82 6.22
C ILE A 393 8.08 22.10 6.05
N ALA A 394 8.72 23.26 5.87
CA ALA A 394 8.02 24.51 5.58
C ALA A 394 7.31 24.44 4.21
N ALA A 395 7.97 23.89 3.19
CA ALA A 395 7.38 23.67 1.86
C ALA A 395 6.13 22.78 1.93
N LYS A 396 6.24 21.62 2.62
CA LYS A 396 5.14 20.68 2.83
C LYS A 396 3.96 21.33 3.57
N ASN A 397 4.23 22.03 4.67
CA ASN A 397 3.20 22.67 5.47
C ASN A 397 2.51 23.83 4.71
N PHE A 398 3.25 24.58 3.89
CA PHE A 398 2.68 25.63 3.05
C PHE A 398 1.71 25.03 2.02
N LEU A 399 2.15 24.03 1.25
CA LEU A 399 1.30 23.40 0.23
C LEU A 399 0.08 22.72 0.85
N LEU A 400 0.27 21.97 1.95
CA LEU A 400 -0.84 21.34 2.67
C LEU A 400 -1.87 22.38 3.15
N LYS A 401 -1.43 23.54 3.64
CA LYS A 401 -2.32 24.64 4.04
C LYS A 401 -3.01 25.30 2.84
N LYS A 402 -2.35 25.39 1.68
CA LYS A 402 -2.86 26.07 0.48
C LYS A 402 -3.82 25.21 -0.34
N THR A 403 -3.61 23.90 -0.40
CA THR A 403 -4.36 22.97 -1.27
C THR A 403 -5.13 21.89 -0.53
N GLY A 404 -4.83 21.66 0.75
CA GLY A 404 -5.39 20.56 1.54
C GLY A 404 -4.73 19.20 1.31
N ILE A 405 -3.66 19.11 0.50
CA ILE A 405 -3.08 17.83 0.07
C ILE A 405 -1.56 17.75 0.29
N ASN A 406 -1.06 16.56 0.65
CA ASN A 406 0.37 16.25 0.66
C ASN A 406 0.85 15.82 -0.75
N TYR A 407 1.98 16.36 -1.20
CA TYR A 407 2.54 16.06 -2.52
C TYR A 407 3.83 15.24 -2.44
N GLY A 408 3.92 14.21 -3.29
CA GLY A 408 5.12 13.36 -3.42
C GLY A 408 6.24 13.93 -4.28
N PHE A 409 6.13 15.16 -4.79
CA PHE A 409 7.19 15.81 -5.58
C PHE A 409 8.16 16.66 -4.74
N LEU A 410 7.96 16.75 -3.43
CA LEU A 410 8.83 17.51 -2.53
C LEU A 410 10.08 16.71 -2.19
N ILE A 411 11.26 17.30 -2.39
CA ILE A 411 12.50 16.79 -1.78
C ILE A 411 12.41 17.10 -0.29
N LEU A 412 12.16 16.07 0.53
CA LEU A 412 12.29 16.04 1.99
C LEU A 412 13.62 15.36 2.38
N ASP A 413 14.68 15.78 1.70
CA ASP A 413 16.05 15.62 2.14
C ASP A 413 16.46 16.90 2.87
N ASP A 414 17.15 16.75 3.99
CA ASP A 414 17.37 17.77 5.03
C ASP A 414 18.34 18.91 4.62
#